data_AF-A0A1X1BJ48-F1
#
_entry.id   AF-A0A1X1BJ48-F1
#
_cell.length_a   1.000
_cell.length_b   1.000
_cell.length_c   1.000
_cell.angle_alpha   90.00
_cell.angle_beta   90.00
_cell.angle_gamma   90.00
#
_symmetry.space_group_name_H-M   'P 1'
#
loop_
_entity.id
_entity.type
_entity.pdbx_description
1 polymer ?
#
loop_
_entity_poly.entity_id
_entity_poly.type
_entity_poly.pdbx_seq_one_letter_code
_entity_poly.pdbx_strand_id
1 'polypeptide(L)'
;MFEPASVMLHLCVERLENVELTTTFSIGAGFNRRAYFLFLHVWMLHRRAMKECPLGILLDRYLFSCAFNLLSEWLVKRGVPEHRFKRERENCQAFMMKFLVELDQCTLDEEFYPYKLSRALH
;
A
#
# COMPACT_ATOMS: atom_id res chain seq x y z
N MET A 1 16.84 -6.21 9.79
CA MET A 1 16.01 -5.76 8.66
C MET A 1 15.99 -6.89 7.65
N PHE A 2 14.83 -7.37 7.20
CA PHE A 2 14.75 -8.41 6.16
C PHE A 2 14.90 -7.73 4.79
N GLU A 3 16.11 -7.78 4.25
CA GLU A 3 16.52 -7.04 3.05
C GLU A 3 15.54 -7.17 1.86
N PRO A 4 15.02 -8.36 1.51
CA PRO A 4 14.12 -8.49 0.36
C PRO A 4 12.85 -7.63 0.47
N ALA A 5 12.28 -7.49 1.67
CA ALA A 5 11.10 -6.66 1.88
C ALA A 5 11.39 -5.17 1.65
N SER A 6 12.57 -4.71 2.08
CA SER A 6 13.00 -3.32 1.87
C SER A 6 13.25 -3.03 0.38
N VAL A 7 13.89 -3.95 -0.34
CA VAL A 7 14.13 -3.83 -1.78
C VAL A 7 12.80 -3.77 -2.54
N MET A 8 11.86 -4.67 -2.23
CA MET A 8 10.54 -4.65 -2.85
C MET A 8 9.78 -3.35 -2.58
N LEU A 9 9.82 -2.85 -1.34
CA LEU A 9 9.20 -1.56 -1.01
C LEU A 9 9.85 -0.41 -1.77
N HIS A 10 11.17 -0.42 -1.96
CA HIS A 10 11.87 0.59 -2.74
C HIS A 10 11.38 0.62 -4.20
N LEU A 11 11.25 -0.55 -4.83
CA LEU A 11 10.70 -0.67 -6.18
C LEU A 11 9.26 -0.13 -6.27
N CYS A 12 8.44 -0.33 -5.22
CA CYS A 12 7.11 0.28 -5.15
C CYS A 12 7.20 1.82 -5.11
N VAL A 13 8.13 2.39 -4.35
CA VAL A 13 8.34 3.84 -4.29
C VAL A 13 8.81 4.39 -5.64
N GLU A 14 9.69 3.70 -6.37
CA GLU A 14 10.05 4.09 -7.74
C GLU A 14 8.83 4.15 -8.67
N ARG A 15 7.83 3.27 -8.48
CA ARG A 15 6.58 3.34 -9.26
C ARG A 15 5.78 4.61 -8.95
N LEU A 16 5.84 5.10 -7.71
CA LEU A 16 5.25 6.41 -7.38
C LEU A 16 5.99 7.54 -8.10
N GLU A 17 7.30 7.41 -8.33
CA GLU A 17 8.08 8.46 -9.01
C GLU A 17 7.95 8.42 -10.54
N ASN A 18 7.30 7.39 -11.08
CA ASN A 18 7.02 7.29 -12.51
C ASN A 18 5.97 8.34 -12.95
N VAL A 19 6.46 9.42 -13.57
CA VAL A 19 5.63 10.54 -14.02
C VAL A 19 4.58 10.10 -15.03
N GLU A 20 4.95 9.31 -16.04
CA GLU A 20 4.02 8.82 -17.06
C GLU A 20 2.86 8.03 -16.44
N LEU A 21 3.16 7.12 -15.52
CA LEU A 21 2.18 6.30 -14.82
C LEU A 21 1.25 7.16 -13.95
N THR A 22 1.82 8.07 -13.15
CA THR A 22 1.04 8.94 -12.27
C THR A 22 0.18 9.94 -13.04
N THR A 23 0.66 10.45 -14.17
CA THR A 23 -0.13 11.31 -15.07
C THR A 23 -1.26 10.53 -15.73
N THR A 24 -0.98 9.35 -16.28
CA THR A 24 -1.97 8.50 -16.97
C THR A 24 -3.15 8.16 -16.06
N PHE A 25 -2.87 7.80 -14.80
CA PHE A 25 -3.89 7.45 -13.81
C PHE A 25 -4.33 8.62 -12.92
N SER A 26 -3.95 9.86 -13.24
CA SER A 26 -4.31 11.06 -12.47
C SER A 26 -3.99 10.96 -10.96
N ILE A 27 -2.88 10.31 -10.61
CA ILE A 27 -2.39 10.16 -9.24
C ILE A 27 -1.68 11.45 -8.83
N GLY A 28 -2.40 12.32 -8.11
CA GLY A 28 -1.87 13.58 -7.62
C GLY A 28 -0.79 13.43 -6.53
N ALA A 29 -0.07 14.53 -6.26
CA ALA A 29 0.99 14.58 -5.25
C ALA A 29 0.50 14.54 -3.78
N GLY A 30 -0.82 14.53 -3.55
CA GLY A 30 -1.39 14.52 -2.20
C GLY A 30 -1.10 13.23 -1.43
N PHE A 31 -0.87 13.36 -0.12
CA PHE A 31 -0.54 12.26 0.80
C PHE A 31 -1.47 11.04 0.61
N ASN A 32 -2.79 11.24 0.60
CA ASN A 32 -3.74 10.14 0.49
C ASN A 32 -3.57 9.38 -0.83
N ARG A 33 -3.54 10.07 -1.98
CA ARG A 33 -3.41 9.43 -3.30
C ARG A 33 -2.11 8.64 -3.41
N ARG A 34 -1.00 9.22 -2.92
CA ARG A 34 0.31 8.55 -2.86
C ARG A 34 0.28 7.32 -1.95
N ALA A 35 -0.36 7.41 -0.78
CA ALA A 35 -0.49 6.28 0.15
C ALA A 35 -1.33 5.15 -0.46
N TYR A 36 -2.52 5.43 -1.01
CA TYR A 36 -3.34 4.41 -1.67
C TYR A 36 -2.58 3.75 -2.83
N PHE A 37 -1.85 4.52 -3.64
CA PHE A 37 -1.08 3.98 -4.75
C PHE A 37 0.09 3.11 -4.28
N LEU A 38 0.79 3.48 -3.20
CA LEU A 38 1.80 2.62 -2.57
C LEU A 38 1.20 1.31 -2.09
N PHE A 39 0.08 1.38 -1.35
CA PHE A 39 -0.56 0.21 -0.76
C PHE A 39 -1.21 -0.70 -1.82
N LEU A 40 -1.61 -0.16 -2.98
CA LEU A 40 -1.99 -0.97 -4.13
C LEU A 40 -0.83 -1.85 -4.64
N HIS A 41 0.39 -1.32 -4.70
CA HIS A 41 1.56 -2.12 -5.07
C HIS A 41 1.92 -3.15 -4.00
N VAL A 42 1.87 -2.75 -2.73
CA VAL A 42 2.09 -3.66 -1.60
C VAL A 42 1.07 -4.81 -1.61
N TRP A 43 -0.20 -4.53 -1.94
CA TRP A 43 -1.23 -5.56 -2.10
C TRP A 43 -0.92 -6.57 -3.20
N MET A 44 -0.46 -6.10 -4.37
CA MET A 44 -0.08 -7.01 -5.45
C MET A 44 1.07 -7.94 -5.03
N LEU A 45 2.05 -7.42 -4.29
CA LEU A 45 3.14 -8.20 -3.72
C LEU A 45 2.64 -9.18 -2.65
N HIS A 46 1.76 -8.75 -1.75
CA HIS A 46 1.10 -9.60 -0.75
C HIS A 46 0.45 -10.82 -1.40
N ARG A 47 -0.39 -10.61 -2.43
CA ARG A 47 -1.06 -11.70 -3.15
C ARG A 47 -0.10 -12.69 -3.79
N ARG A 48 1.07 -12.23 -4.24
CA ARG A 48 2.11 -13.11 -4.77
C ARG A 48 2.85 -13.84 -3.65
N ALA A 49 3.22 -13.15 -2.58
CA ALA A 49 3.94 -13.71 -1.44
C ALA A 49 3.14 -14.82 -0.74
N MET A 50 1.81 -14.66 -0.60
CA MET A 50 0.95 -15.69 0.02
C MET A 50 0.92 -17.03 -0.74
N LYS A 51 1.40 -17.09 -1.99
CA LYS A 51 1.50 -18.33 -2.76
C LYS A 51 2.79 -19.13 -2.47
N GLU A 52 3.77 -18.51 -1.82
CA GLU A 52 5.12 -19.07 -1.64
C GLU A 52 5.38 -19.39 -0.15
N CYS A 53 4.95 -20.56 0.33
CA CYS A 53 5.14 -20.94 1.74
C CYS A 53 6.47 -21.69 1.98
N PRO A 54 7.20 -21.43 3.09
CA PRO A 54 6.89 -20.50 4.19
C PRO A 54 7.50 -19.10 4.03
N LEU A 55 8.45 -18.92 3.11
CA LEU A 55 9.24 -17.69 2.98
C LEU A 55 8.40 -16.47 2.61
N GLY A 56 7.34 -16.65 1.84
CA GLY A 56 6.40 -15.61 1.45
C GLY A 56 5.60 -15.05 2.63
N ILE A 57 5.23 -15.88 3.62
CA ILE A 57 4.60 -15.39 4.86
C ILE A 57 5.57 -14.50 5.64
N LEU A 58 6.85 -14.90 5.70
CA LEU A 58 7.87 -14.10 6.36
C LEU A 58 8.09 -12.76 5.63
N LEU A 59 8.25 -12.82 4.31
CA LEU A 59 8.40 -11.66 3.44
C LEU A 59 7.24 -10.68 3.61
N ASP A 60 6.00 -11.17 3.61
CA ASP A 60 4.79 -10.36 3.72
C ASP A 60 4.73 -9.58 5.04
N ARG A 61 5.04 -10.24 6.16
CA ARG A 61 5.10 -9.58 7.48
C ARG A 61 6.09 -8.42 7.48
N TYR A 62 7.28 -8.63 6.92
CA TYR A 62 8.28 -7.57 6.83
C TYR A 62 7.89 -6.48 5.83
N LEU A 63 7.29 -6.84 4.70
CA LEU A 63 6.82 -5.90 3.68
C LEU A 63 5.81 -4.92 4.27
N PHE A 64 4.78 -5.41 4.97
CA PHE A 64 3.80 -4.55 5.63
C PHE A 64 4.40 -3.73 6.76
N SER A 65 5.32 -4.30 7.55
CA SER A 65 6.03 -3.55 8.58
C SER A 65 6.79 -2.37 7.98
N CYS A 66 7.55 -2.59 6.91
CA CYS A 66 8.28 -1.54 6.20
C CYS A 66 7.32 -0.50 5.59
N ALA A 67 6.23 -0.93 4.94
CA ALA A 67 5.27 -0.03 4.31
C ALA A 67 4.58 0.90 5.34
N PHE A 68 4.18 0.37 6.50
CA PHE A 68 3.58 1.19 7.56
C PHE A 68 4.58 2.08 8.30
N ASN A 69 5.85 1.68 8.39
CA ASN A 69 6.91 2.56 8.88
C ASN A 69 7.13 3.74 7.91
N LEU A 70 7.20 3.48 6.61
CA LEU A 70 7.29 4.53 5.58
C LEU A 70 6.09 5.49 5.64
N LEU A 71 4.88 4.96 5.82
CA LEU A 71 3.68 5.78 6.01
C LEU A 71 3.79 6.69 7.25
N SER A 72 4.38 6.17 8.33
CA SER A 72 4.63 6.95 9.55
C SER A 72 5.65 8.06 9.31
N GLU A 73 6.72 7.79 8.56
CA GLU A 73 7.70 8.81 8.15
C GLU A 73 7.05 9.91 7.29
N TRP A 74 6.12 9.56 6.41
CA TRP A 74 5.38 10.54 5.61
C TRP A 74 4.46 11.41 6.46
N LEU A 75 3.85 10.86 7.52
CA LEU A 75 3.07 11.65 8.49
C LEU A 75 3.95 12.64 9.25
N VAL A 76 5.18 12.24 9.63
CA VAL A 76 6.16 13.16 10.24
C VAL A 76 6.50 14.28 9.25
N LYS A 77 6.83 13.95 8.00
CA LYS A 77 7.14 14.93 6.95
C LYS A 77 5.98 15.88 6.63
N ARG A 78 4.73 15.41 6.80
CA ARG A 78 3.52 16.23 6.67
C ARG A 78 3.35 17.25 7.81
N GLY A 79 4.14 17.15 8.88
CA GLY A 79 4.06 18.05 10.04
C GLY A 79 2.91 17.71 10.98
N VAL A 80 2.52 16.43 11.09
CA VAL A 80 1.50 16.01 12.06
C VAL A 80 2.05 16.22 13.48
N PRO A 81 1.35 16.98 14.34
CA PRO A 81 1.80 17.25 15.71
C PRO A 81 1.92 15.97 16.55
N GLU A 82 2.92 15.91 17.44
CA GLU A 82 3.20 14.72 18.27
C GLU A 82 1.99 14.25 19.09
N HIS A 83 1.22 15.17 19.68
CA HIS A 83 0.04 14.85 20.48
C HIS A 83 -1.10 14.20 19.67
N ARG A 84 -1.11 14.36 18.34
CA ARG A 84 -2.08 13.73 17.44
C ARG A 84 -1.49 12.59 16.62
N PHE A 85 -0.17 12.46 16.59
CA PHE A 85 0.55 11.55 15.70
C PHE A 85 0.07 10.10 15.83
N LYS A 86 -0.06 9.60 17.06
CA LYS A 86 -0.54 8.23 17.32
C LYS A 86 -1.91 7.98 16.69
N ARG A 87 -2.86 8.88 16.93
CA ARG A 87 -4.23 8.76 16.41
C ARG A 87 -4.27 8.85 14.88
N GLU A 88 -3.54 9.80 14.30
CA GLU A 88 -3.46 9.94 12.85
C GLU A 88 -2.83 8.72 12.18
N ARG A 89 -1.78 8.16 12.80
CA ARG A 89 -1.15 6.92 12.34
C ARG A 89 -2.14 5.76 12.38
N GLU A 90 -2.83 5.55 13.49
CA GLU A 90 -3.84 4.48 13.64
C GLU A 90 -4.97 4.64 12.62
N ASN A 91 -5.46 5.87 12.41
CA ASN A 91 -6.46 6.16 11.39
C ASN A 91 -5.95 5.80 9.98
N CYS A 92 -4.75 6.24 9.61
CA CYS A 92 -4.17 5.93 8.31
C CYS A 92 -3.99 4.41 8.12
N GLN A 93 -3.52 3.71 9.14
CA GLN A 93 -3.41 2.26 9.13
C GLN A 93 -4.77 1.59 8.90
N ALA A 94 -5.81 2.02 9.61
CA ALA A 94 -7.16 1.49 9.46
C ALA A 94 -7.72 1.72 8.05
N PHE A 95 -7.53 2.92 7.48
CA PHE A 95 -7.95 3.21 6.10
C PHE A 95 -7.22 2.36 5.07
N MET A 96 -5.90 2.20 5.20
CA MET A 96 -5.14 1.34 4.29
C MET A 96 -5.56 -0.12 4.43
N MET A 97 -5.72 -0.64 5.65
CA MET A 97 -6.18 -2.01 5.86
C MET A 97 -7.58 -2.25 5.28
N LYS A 98 -8.51 -1.31 5.47
CA LYS A 98 -9.85 -1.40 4.88
C LYS A 98 -9.78 -1.48 3.35
N PHE A 99 -8.97 -0.63 2.74
CA PHE A 99 -8.74 -0.64 1.29
C PHE A 99 -8.19 -1.98 0.78
N LEU A 100 -7.20 -2.56 1.48
CA LEU A 100 -6.65 -3.86 1.11
C LEU A 100 -7.69 -4.98 1.18
N VAL A 101 -8.54 -4.98 2.21
CA VAL A 101 -9.63 -5.96 2.35
C VAL A 101 -10.65 -5.79 1.22
N GLU A 102 -11.00 -4.55 0.86
CA GLU A 102 -11.91 -4.28 -0.26
C GLU A 102 -11.33 -4.77 -1.59
N LEU A 103 -10.03 -4.56 -1.84
CA LEU A 103 -9.36 -5.09 -3.03
C LEU A 103 -9.37 -6.62 -3.06
N ASP A 104 -9.09 -7.27 -1.92
CA ASP A 104 -9.10 -8.73 -1.83
C ASP A 104 -10.50 -9.29 -2.11
N GLN A 105 -11.54 -8.71 -1.50
CA GLN A 105 -12.95 -9.04 -1.74
C GLN A 105 -13.35 -8.88 -3.20
N CYS A 106 -12.86 -7.83 -3.87
CA CYS A 106 -13.12 -7.63 -5.30
C CYS A 106 -12.60 -8.80 -6.15
N THR A 107 -11.53 -9.47 -5.71
CA THR A 107 -10.90 -10.59 -6.44
C THR A 107 -11.44 -11.97 -6.10
N LEU A 108 -12.39 -12.09 -5.17
CA LEU A 108 -13.05 -13.36 -4.85
C LEU A 108 -14.07 -13.81 -5.90
N ASP A 109 -14.57 -12.87 -6.70
CA ASP A 109 -15.56 -13.12 -7.74
C ASP A 109 -14.92 -12.97 -9.12
N GLU A 110 -14.49 -14.11 -9.68
CA GLU A 110 -13.70 -14.17 -10.92
C GLU A 110 -14.45 -13.64 -12.14
N GLU A 111 -15.79 -13.61 -12.14
CA GLU A 111 -16.58 -13.14 -13.28
C GLU A 111 -16.62 -11.60 -13.36
N PHE A 112 -16.55 -10.90 -12.23
CA PHE A 112 -16.74 -9.46 -12.15
C PHE A 112 -15.60 -8.69 -11.49
N TYR A 113 -14.48 -9.34 -11.17
CA TYR A 113 -13.38 -8.68 -10.48
C TYR A 113 -12.85 -7.42 -11.18
N PRO A 114 -12.77 -7.29 -12.54
CA PRO A 114 -12.31 -6.06 -13.17
C PRO A 114 -13.26 -4.88 -12.89
N TYR A 115 -14.57 -5.13 -12.93
CA TYR A 115 -15.59 -4.13 -12.61
C TYR A 115 -15.56 -3.73 -11.13
N LYS A 116 -15.47 -4.73 -10.23
CA LYS A 116 -15.40 -4.49 -8.78
C LYS A 116 -14.13 -3.73 -8.39
N LEU A 117 -12.98 -4.10 -8.95
CA LEU A 117 -11.72 -3.37 -8.78
C LEU A 117 -11.81 -1.94 -9.31
N SER A 118 -12.37 -1.73 -10.50
CA SER A 118 -12.59 -0.38 -11.04
C SER A 118 -13.40 0.47 -10.06
N ARG A 119 -14.47 -0.08 -9.46
CA ARG A 119 -15.30 0.65 -8.51
C ARG A 119 -14.58 0.94 -7.18
N ALA A 120 -13.70 0.05 -6.72
CA ALA A 120 -12.93 0.24 -5.49
C ALA A 120 -11.76 1.23 -5.64
N LEU A 121 -11.31 1.45 -6.88
CA LEU A 121 -10.18 2.34 -7.20
C LEU A 121 -10.61 3.76 -7.63
N HIS A 122 -11.91 4.00 -7.82
CA HIS A 122 -12.51 5.29 -8.17
C HIS A 122 -12.89 6.11 -6.92
#